data_AF-A0A8J8NG64-F1
#
_entry.id   AF-A0A8J8NG64-F1
#
_cell.length_a   1.000
_cell.length_b   1.000
_cell.length_c   1.000
_cell.angle_alpha   90.00
_cell.angle_beta   90.00
_cell.angle_gamma   90.00
#
_symmetry.space_group_name_H-M   'P 1'
#
loop_
_entity.id
_entity.type
_entity.pdbx_description
1 polymer ?
#
loop_
_entity_poly.entity_id
_entity_poly.type
_entity_poly.pdbx_seq_one_letter_code
_entity_poly.pdbx_strand_id
1 'polypeptide(L)'
;MEKDQEETFNSEEKQEVAKVMTPEEELVDRADSVYVLMNFTKMLKVDYGLRSLQMARAPPHYYSWTLEQRRAFLGAATIDSLCKTIIMKNSEYKEECSSDPFYPKFIMVIVQYSKKLVAQNIAEIMKNYQRDGSKDHPERPLIGRKNFKYRLAEEEDAYALSGYKYNAITPFFMTDGTLKIIFADSIVNGLQPAYFWLGGGRVELKMGVSVQEFLEYFGDRVIVGNISN
;
A
#
# COMPACT_ATOMS: atom_id res chain seq x y z
N MET A 1 -4.79 -23.01 -26.79
CA MET A 1 -4.04 -21.75 -26.62
C MET A 1 -5.03 -20.66 -26.28
N GLU A 2 -5.43 -20.58 -25.01
CA GLU A 2 -6.22 -19.45 -24.51
C GLU A 2 -5.27 -18.28 -24.29
N LYS A 3 -5.59 -17.13 -24.90
CA LYS A 3 -4.89 -15.87 -24.66
C LYS A 3 -5.30 -15.41 -23.27
N ASP A 4 -4.45 -15.63 -22.27
CA ASP A 4 -4.55 -14.94 -20.98
C ASP A 4 -4.47 -13.43 -21.25
N GLN A 5 -5.61 -12.75 -21.17
CA GLN A 5 -5.66 -11.31 -21.28
C GLN A 5 -4.95 -10.72 -20.05
N GLU A 6 -3.95 -9.88 -20.30
CA GLU A 6 -3.21 -9.16 -19.26
C GLU A 6 -4.19 -8.22 -18.54
N GLU A 7 -4.52 -8.54 -17.29
CA GLU A 7 -5.55 -7.81 -16.56
C GLU A 7 -4.87 -6.68 -15.79
N THR A 8 -5.01 -5.47 -16.33
CA THR A 8 -4.45 -4.27 -15.72
C THR A 8 -5.45 -3.67 -14.75
N PHE A 9 -5.05 -3.44 -13.50
CA PHE A 9 -5.90 -2.74 -12.53
C PHE A 9 -5.70 -1.23 -12.61
N ASN A 10 -6.80 -0.51 -12.77
CA ASN A 10 -6.86 0.93 -12.54
C ASN A 10 -7.67 1.16 -11.26
N SER A 11 -7.05 1.76 -10.24
CA SER A 11 -7.82 2.29 -9.11
C SER A 11 -8.36 3.64 -9.54
N GLU A 12 -9.52 3.66 -10.19
CA GLU A 12 -10.20 4.93 -10.44
C GLU A 12 -10.49 5.59 -9.08
N GLU A 13 -9.90 6.76 -8.85
CA GLU A 13 -10.13 7.54 -7.63
C GLU A 13 -11.60 7.99 -7.65
N LYS A 14 -12.45 7.39 -6.81
CA LYS A 14 -13.83 7.86 -6.64
C LYS A 14 -13.77 9.28 -6.05
N GLN A 15 -14.40 10.24 -6.73
CA GLN A 15 -14.71 11.53 -6.14
C GLN A 15 -15.84 11.33 -5.13
N GLU A 16 -15.50 11.17 -3.85
CA GLU A 16 -16.50 11.33 -2.79
C GLU A 16 -16.97 12.79 -2.78
N VAL A 17 -18.28 12.98 -2.85
CA VAL A 17 -18.90 14.27 -2.58
C VAL A 17 -18.67 14.56 -1.11
N ALA A 18 -17.82 15.54 -0.81
CA ALA A 18 -17.49 15.91 0.56
C ALA A 18 -18.77 16.22 1.35
N LYS A 19 -18.99 15.52 2.47
CA LYS A 19 -20.04 15.86 3.42
C LYS A 19 -19.84 17.32 3.86
N VAL A 20 -20.88 18.14 3.78
CA VAL A 20 -20.85 19.49 4.35
C VAL A 20 -20.79 19.33 5.86
N MET A 21 -19.67 19.71 6.46
CA MET A 21 -19.43 19.66 7.89
C MET A 21 -19.81 20.99 8.54
N THR A 22 -20.23 20.96 9.81
CA THR A 22 -20.36 22.18 10.60
C THR A 22 -18.97 22.74 10.96
N PRO A 23 -18.86 24.03 11.34
CA PRO A 23 -17.58 24.59 11.80
C PRO A 23 -16.95 23.81 12.96
N GLU A 24 -17.76 23.26 13.86
CA GLU A 24 -17.31 22.42 14.97
C GLU A 24 -16.79 21.07 14.47
N GLU A 25 -17.51 20.41 13.55
CA GLU A 25 -17.06 19.16 12.92
C GLU A 25 -15.73 19.36 12.17
N GLU A 26 -15.58 20.46 11.42
CA GLU A 26 -14.33 20.82 10.74
C GLU A 26 -13.17 21.06 11.72
N LEU A 27 -13.45 21.71 12.84
CA LEU A 27 -12.45 21.97 13.87
C LEU A 27 -11.97 20.67 14.52
N VAL A 28 -12.90 19.76 14.84
CA VAL A 28 -12.60 18.45 15.41
C VAL A 28 -11.83 17.60 14.41
N ASP A 29 -12.28 17.51 13.16
CA ASP A 29 -11.56 16.74 12.12
C ASP A 29 -10.13 17.25 11.93
N ARG A 30 -9.94 18.57 11.92
CA ARG A 30 -8.60 19.17 11.86
C ARG A 30 -7.75 18.84 13.09
N ALA A 31 -8.33 18.86 14.28
CA ALA A 31 -7.61 18.48 15.50
C ALA A 31 -7.17 17.02 15.45
N ASP A 32 -8.03 16.12 14.96
CA ASP A 32 -7.71 14.71 14.74
C ASP A 32 -6.59 14.52 13.71
N SER A 33 -6.61 15.25 12.58
CA SER A 33 -5.51 15.24 11.62
C SER A 33 -4.17 15.59 12.28
N VAL A 34 -4.16 16.65 13.09
CA VAL A 34 -2.95 17.13 13.76
C VAL A 34 -2.49 16.12 14.79
N TYR A 35 -3.41 15.52 15.55
CA TYR A 35 -3.09 14.49 16.53
C TYR A 35 -2.46 13.25 15.87
N VAL A 36 -3.05 12.75 14.79
CA VAL A 36 -2.49 11.62 14.02
C VAL A 36 -1.12 11.98 13.45
N LEU A 37 -0.97 13.16 12.84
CA LEU A 37 0.31 13.63 12.31
C LEU A 37 1.39 13.67 13.39
N MET A 38 1.08 14.26 14.56
CA MET A 38 2.02 14.38 15.68
C MET A 38 2.41 13.01 16.25
N ASN A 39 1.43 12.12 16.45
CA ASN A 39 1.69 10.79 16.97
C ASN A 39 2.48 9.93 16.01
N PHE A 40 2.12 9.91 14.72
CA PHE A 40 2.88 9.15 13.72
C PHE A 40 4.29 9.68 13.60
N THR A 41 4.46 11.00 13.60
CA THR A 41 5.79 11.63 13.57
C THR A 41 6.61 11.22 14.79
N LYS A 42 6.04 11.30 16.00
CA LYS A 42 6.72 10.86 17.22
C LYS A 42 7.10 9.39 17.12
N MET A 43 6.13 8.51 16.92
CA MET A 43 6.35 7.07 16.95
C MET A 43 7.37 6.65 15.88
N LEU A 44 7.12 6.99 14.61
CA LEU A 44 7.97 6.54 13.52
C LEU A 44 9.36 7.17 13.58
N LYS A 45 9.46 8.49 13.83
CA LYS A 45 10.75 9.20 13.79
C LYS A 45 11.57 9.03 15.06
N VAL A 46 10.92 9.03 16.23
CA VAL A 46 11.60 8.99 17.53
C VAL A 46 11.72 7.56 18.03
N ASP A 47 10.61 6.82 18.10
CA ASP A 47 10.56 5.52 18.76
C ASP A 47 11.07 4.39 17.83
N TYR A 48 10.78 4.47 16.52
CA TYR A 48 11.20 3.49 15.52
C TYR A 48 12.38 3.94 14.65
N GLY A 49 12.84 5.19 14.79
CA GLY A 49 14.07 5.66 14.15
C GLY A 49 13.99 5.99 12.66
N LEU A 50 12.80 6.15 12.06
CA LEU A 50 12.63 6.60 10.67
C LEU A 50 12.96 8.09 10.55
N ARG A 51 14.24 8.44 10.45
CA ARG A 51 14.74 9.83 10.48
C ARG A 51 14.39 10.59 9.20
N SER A 52 14.28 9.90 8.07
CA SER A 52 13.89 10.49 6.79
C SER A 52 12.41 10.89 6.73
N LEU A 53 11.59 10.45 7.70
CA LEU A 53 10.15 10.70 7.72
C LEU A 53 9.80 12.19 7.58
N GLN A 54 8.88 12.46 6.66
CA GLN A 54 8.16 13.72 6.51
C GLN A 54 6.65 13.48 6.50
N MET A 55 5.90 14.43 7.05
CA MET A 55 4.44 14.43 7.03
C MET A 55 3.94 15.74 6.45
N ALA A 56 2.92 15.66 5.59
CA ALA A 56 2.24 16.81 5.04
C ALA A 56 0.73 16.66 5.20
N ARG A 57 0.03 17.76 5.52
CA ARG A 57 -1.42 17.83 5.50
C ARG A 57 -1.87 18.54 4.23
N ALA A 58 -2.38 17.76 3.30
CA ALA A 58 -2.89 18.23 2.02
C ALA A 58 -4.25 18.93 2.17
N PRO A 59 -4.60 19.87 1.26
CA PRO A 59 -5.92 20.49 1.28
C PRO A 59 -7.02 19.49 0.85
N PRO A 60 -8.31 19.76 1.15
CA PRO A 60 -9.42 18.85 0.82
C PRO A 60 -9.51 18.46 -0.66
N HIS A 61 -9.11 19.37 -1.56
CA HIS A 61 -9.17 19.18 -3.00
C HIS A 61 -7.88 18.57 -3.58
N TYR A 62 -7.00 18.00 -2.74
CA TYR A 62 -5.74 17.39 -3.19
C TYR A 62 -5.90 16.34 -4.28
N TYR A 63 -6.94 15.51 -4.19
CA TYR A 63 -7.18 14.46 -5.20
C TYR A 63 -7.77 14.99 -6.51
N SER A 64 -8.25 16.25 -6.58
CA SER A 64 -8.61 16.86 -7.86
C SER A 64 -7.40 17.40 -8.63
N TRP A 65 -6.23 17.44 -8.01
CA TRP A 65 -4.99 17.89 -8.65
C TRP A 65 -4.39 16.83 -9.56
N THR A 66 -3.69 17.30 -10.60
CA THR A 66 -2.79 16.50 -11.43
C THR A 66 -1.64 15.93 -10.59
N LEU A 67 -1.01 14.85 -11.05
CA LEU A 67 0.15 14.28 -10.36
C LEU A 67 1.30 15.28 -10.23
N GLU A 68 1.50 16.17 -11.20
CA GLU A 68 2.53 17.21 -11.12
C GLU A 68 2.26 18.25 -10.02
N GLN A 69 1.00 18.67 -9.85
CA GLN A 69 0.62 19.56 -8.76
C GLN A 69 0.82 18.88 -7.40
N ARG A 70 0.43 17.60 -7.28
CA ARG A 70 0.66 16.79 -6.07
C ARG A 70 2.16 16.65 -5.76
N ARG A 71 2.97 16.38 -6.79
CA ARG A 71 4.43 16.29 -6.70
C ARG A 71 5.03 17.60 -6.20
N ALA A 72 4.64 18.72 -6.81
CA ALA A 72 5.12 20.05 -6.44
C ALA A 72 4.74 20.40 -4.98
N PHE A 73 3.50 20.11 -4.57
CA PHE A 73 3.04 20.35 -3.19
C PHE A 73 3.85 19.54 -2.15
N LEU A 74 4.12 18.27 -2.44
CA LEU A 74 4.88 17.39 -1.54
C LEU A 74 6.39 17.57 -1.65
N GLY A 75 6.89 18.41 -2.56
CA GLY A 75 8.33 18.52 -2.83
C GLY A 75 8.94 17.21 -3.32
N ALA A 76 8.15 16.35 -3.96
CA ALA A 76 8.62 15.07 -4.48
C ALA A 76 9.50 15.29 -5.73
N ALA A 77 10.52 14.44 -5.90
CA ALA A 77 11.48 14.59 -6.99
C ALA A 77 10.84 14.38 -8.37
N THR A 78 10.00 13.35 -8.50
CA THR A 78 9.26 13.01 -9.71
C THR A 78 7.84 12.58 -9.35
N ILE A 79 6.94 12.52 -10.34
CA ILE A 79 5.60 11.95 -10.13
C ILE A 79 5.67 10.46 -9.74
N ASP A 80 6.76 9.78 -10.09
CA ASP A 80 6.99 8.37 -9.71
C ASP A 80 7.34 8.23 -8.23
N SER A 81 7.76 9.29 -7.55
CA SER A 81 7.86 9.28 -6.09
C SER A 81 6.48 9.29 -5.40
N LEU A 82 5.38 9.50 -6.12
CA LEU A 82 4.04 9.45 -5.56
C LEU A 82 3.50 8.02 -5.65
N CYS A 83 3.28 7.38 -4.52
CA CYS A 83 2.83 6.01 -4.42
C CYS A 83 1.49 5.89 -3.69
N LYS A 84 0.81 4.77 -3.94
CA LYS A 84 -0.43 4.37 -3.27
C LYS A 84 -0.27 3.00 -2.64
N THR A 85 -1.00 2.81 -1.56
CA THR A 85 -1.12 1.54 -0.84
C THR A 85 -2.48 0.94 -1.16
N ILE A 86 -2.49 -0.31 -1.63
CA ILE A 86 -3.70 -1.02 -2.02
C ILE A 86 -3.74 -2.36 -1.28
N ILE A 87 -4.90 -2.73 -0.76
CA ILE A 87 -5.13 -4.09 -0.24
C ILE A 87 -5.78 -4.91 -1.35
N MET A 88 -5.22 -6.10 -1.59
CA MET A 88 -5.73 -7.04 -2.57
C MET A 88 -6.13 -8.35 -1.90
N LYS A 89 -7.21 -8.94 -2.39
CA LYS A 89 -7.79 -10.21 -1.96
C LYS A 89 -7.54 -11.28 -3.01
N ASN A 90 -7.05 -12.44 -2.60
CA ASN A 90 -6.99 -13.61 -3.46
C ASN A 90 -8.40 -14.19 -3.64
N SER A 91 -9.01 -14.01 -4.82
CA SER A 91 -10.36 -14.49 -5.12
C SER A 91 -10.44 -16.01 -5.25
N GLU A 92 -9.30 -16.68 -5.48
CA GLU A 92 -9.20 -18.14 -5.60
C GLU A 92 -8.56 -18.77 -4.35
N TYR A 93 -8.58 -18.03 -3.24
CA TYR A 93 -8.06 -18.49 -1.96
C TYR A 93 -8.72 -19.82 -1.52
N LYS A 94 -7.90 -20.67 -0.91
CA LYS A 94 -8.29 -22.01 -0.46
C LYS A 94 -8.26 -22.03 1.07
N GLU A 95 -9.44 -22.07 1.69
CA GLU A 95 -9.58 -22.06 3.15
C GLU A 95 -8.91 -23.28 3.80
N GLU A 96 -8.85 -24.40 3.07
CA GLU A 96 -8.11 -25.60 3.47
C GLU A 96 -6.59 -25.38 3.60
N CYS A 97 -6.05 -24.32 3.00
CA CYS A 97 -4.63 -23.93 3.09
C CYS A 97 -4.38 -22.78 4.07
N SER A 98 -5.35 -22.42 4.91
CA SER A 98 -5.27 -21.26 5.82
C SER A 98 -4.18 -21.32 6.88
N SER A 99 -3.63 -22.51 7.15
CA SER A 99 -2.50 -22.70 8.03
C SER A 99 -1.14 -22.41 7.38
N ASP A 100 -1.08 -22.23 6.05
CA ASP A 100 0.15 -21.88 5.35
C ASP A 100 0.40 -20.35 5.41
N PRO A 101 1.36 -19.87 6.23
CA PRO A 101 1.66 -18.45 6.34
C PRO A 101 2.23 -17.84 5.05
N PHE A 102 2.62 -18.68 4.08
CA PHE A 102 3.12 -18.23 2.78
C PHE A 102 2.05 -18.18 1.69
N TYR A 103 0.80 -18.50 2.04
CA TYR A 103 -0.36 -18.39 1.17
C TYR A 103 -1.42 -17.44 1.76
N PRO A 104 -1.16 -16.13 1.81
CA PRO A 104 -2.08 -15.20 2.44
C PRO A 104 -3.31 -14.91 1.56
N LYS A 105 -4.49 -14.87 2.19
CA LYS A 105 -5.75 -14.44 1.57
C LYS A 105 -5.72 -12.97 1.13
N PHE A 106 -5.10 -12.12 1.95
CA PHE A 106 -4.96 -10.68 1.70
C PHE A 106 -3.49 -10.28 1.66
N ILE A 107 -3.16 -9.39 0.74
CA ILE A 107 -1.83 -8.79 0.62
C ILE A 107 -1.97 -7.29 0.47
N MET A 108 -0.90 -6.58 0.76
CA MET A 108 -0.76 -5.16 0.46
C MET A 108 0.16 -4.98 -0.74
N VAL A 109 -0.15 -4.02 -1.59
CA VAL A 109 0.64 -3.66 -2.75
C VAL A 109 0.94 -2.17 -2.70
N ILE A 110 2.21 -1.81 -2.82
CA ILE A 110 2.66 -0.42 -2.90
C ILE A 110 3.28 -0.18 -4.27
N VAL A 111 2.69 0.76 -5.00
CA VAL A 111 3.02 1.08 -6.40
C VAL A 111 2.88 2.57 -6.65
N GLN A 112 3.60 3.11 -7.63
CA GLN A 112 3.45 4.49 -8.09
C GLN A 112 2.05 4.78 -8.64
N TYR A 113 1.58 6.03 -8.48
CA TYR A 113 0.32 6.49 -9.10
C TYR A 113 0.37 6.48 -10.63
N SER A 114 1.54 6.71 -11.22
CA SER A 114 1.76 6.72 -12.68
C SER A 114 1.70 5.32 -13.30
N LYS A 115 1.69 4.26 -12.49
CA LYS A 115 1.84 2.87 -12.93
C LYS A 115 0.54 2.08 -12.80
N LYS A 116 0.35 1.16 -13.75
CA LYS A 116 -0.75 0.19 -13.76
C LYS A 116 -0.25 -1.16 -13.27
N LEU A 117 -1.01 -1.80 -12.38
CA LEU A 117 -0.66 -3.11 -11.85
C LEU A 117 -0.93 -4.20 -12.89
N VAL A 118 -0.05 -5.20 -12.95
CA VAL A 118 -0.19 -6.40 -13.79
C VAL A 118 -0.51 -7.59 -12.89
N ALA A 119 -1.74 -8.09 -12.97
CA ALA A 119 -2.24 -9.16 -12.10
C ALA A 119 -1.36 -10.43 -12.15
N GLN A 120 -0.90 -10.79 -13.35
CA GLN A 120 -0.07 -11.97 -13.58
C GLN A 120 1.26 -11.90 -12.81
N ASN A 121 1.85 -10.71 -12.69
CA ASN A 121 3.12 -10.55 -11.99
C ASN A 121 2.95 -10.72 -10.48
N ILE A 122 1.88 -10.16 -9.91
CA ILE A 122 1.52 -10.35 -8.50
C ILE A 122 1.30 -11.84 -8.18
N ALA A 123 0.56 -12.54 -9.05
CA ALA A 123 0.34 -13.98 -8.92
C ALA A 123 1.65 -14.78 -8.92
N GLU A 124 2.58 -14.45 -9.83
CA GLU A 124 3.88 -15.13 -9.92
C GLU A 124 4.76 -14.82 -8.70
N ILE A 125 4.80 -13.57 -8.23
CA ILE A 125 5.53 -13.16 -7.02
C ILE A 125 5.04 -13.97 -5.81
N MET A 126 3.72 -14.03 -5.58
CA MET A 126 3.17 -14.74 -4.43
C MET A 126 3.32 -16.26 -4.52
N LYS A 127 3.23 -16.82 -5.72
CA LYS A 127 3.54 -18.25 -5.94
C LYS A 127 5.00 -18.56 -5.63
N ASN A 128 5.92 -17.70 -6.04
CA ASN A 128 7.35 -17.85 -5.76
C ASN A 128 7.62 -17.73 -4.26
N TYR A 129 7.03 -16.74 -3.60
CA TYR A 129 7.08 -16.58 -2.15
C TYR A 129 6.57 -17.82 -1.41
N GLN A 130 5.43 -18.38 -1.82
CA GLN A 130 4.87 -19.62 -1.26
C GLN A 130 5.85 -20.78 -1.41
N ARG A 131 6.33 -21.02 -2.63
CA ARG A 131 7.28 -22.09 -2.91
C ARG A 131 8.56 -21.98 -2.10
N ASP A 132 9.10 -20.77 -1.96
CA ASP A 132 10.34 -20.54 -1.22
C ASP A 132 10.14 -20.76 0.28
N GLY A 133 9.03 -20.29 0.84
CA GLY A 133 8.67 -20.55 2.24
C GLY A 133 8.33 -22.00 2.56
N SER A 134 7.89 -22.79 1.57
CA SER A 134 7.66 -24.23 1.75
C SER A 134 8.92 -25.10 1.72
N LYS A 135 10.11 -24.55 1.38
CA LYS A 135 11.35 -25.35 1.28
C LYS A 135 11.71 -26.05 2.61
N ASP A 136 11.50 -25.36 3.72
CA ASP A 136 11.77 -25.88 5.07
C ASP A 136 10.56 -26.60 5.68
N HIS A 137 9.46 -26.72 4.92
CA HIS A 137 8.18 -27.28 5.34
C HIS A 137 7.60 -28.21 4.26
N PRO A 138 8.26 -29.34 3.96
CA PRO A 138 7.89 -30.24 2.85
C PRO A 138 6.51 -30.91 3.03
N GLU A 139 5.94 -30.87 4.24
CA GLU A 139 4.58 -31.32 4.52
C GLU A 139 3.49 -30.40 3.92
N ARG A 140 3.85 -29.15 3.55
CA ARG A 140 2.91 -28.19 2.97
C ARG A 140 2.79 -28.41 1.46
N PRO A 141 1.57 -28.57 0.93
CA PRO A 141 1.39 -28.74 -0.51
C PRO A 141 1.75 -27.45 -1.25
N LEU A 142 2.47 -27.59 -2.36
CA LEU A 142 2.69 -26.47 -3.28
C LEU A 142 1.38 -26.09 -3.96
N ILE A 143 1.09 -24.80 -3.97
CA ILE A 143 -0.17 -24.29 -4.49
C ILE A 143 -0.03 -23.95 -5.98
N GLY A 144 -0.97 -24.44 -6.78
CA GLY A 144 -1.00 -24.17 -8.22
C GLY A 144 -1.24 -22.68 -8.53
N ARG A 145 -0.61 -22.16 -9.60
CA ARG A 145 -0.68 -20.74 -10.01
C ARG A 145 -2.11 -20.20 -10.13
N LYS A 146 -3.06 -21.03 -10.60
CA LYS A 146 -4.47 -20.66 -10.75
C LYS A 146 -5.14 -20.21 -9.45
N ASN A 147 -4.58 -20.60 -8.29
CA ASN A 147 -5.10 -20.22 -6.98
C ASN A 147 -4.46 -18.93 -6.44
N PHE A 148 -3.65 -18.22 -7.23
CA PHE A 148 -3.10 -16.91 -6.86
C PHE A 148 -3.73 -15.82 -7.73
N LYS A 149 -5.01 -15.51 -7.47
CA LYS A 149 -5.77 -14.54 -8.27
C LYS A 149 -6.13 -13.33 -7.42
N TYR A 150 -5.23 -12.37 -7.35
CA TYR A 150 -5.43 -11.17 -6.54
C TYR A 150 -6.28 -10.13 -7.27
N ARG A 151 -7.30 -9.64 -6.58
CA ARG A 151 -8.21 -8.54 -6.97
C ARG A 151 -8.17 -7.44 -5.92
N LEU A 152 -8.64 -6.25 -6.26
CA LEU A 152 -8.86 -5.21 -5.25
C LEU A 152 -9.78 -5.77 -4.15
N ALA A 153 -9.41 -5.59 -2.89
CA ALA A 153 -10.29 -5.94 -1.78
C ALA A 153 -11.50 -5.00 -1.75
N GLU A 154 -12.64 -5.52 -1.27
CA GLU A 154 -13.80 -4.68 -0.99
C GLU A 154 -13.45 -3.65 0.09
N GLU A 155 -14.16 -2.52 0.12
CA GLU A 155 -13.86 -1.41 1.02
C GLU A 155 -13.98 -1.83 2.49
N GLU A 156 -14.97 -2.67 2.82
CA GLU A 156 -15.17 -3.21 4.16
C GLU A 156 -14.00 -4.10 4.61
N ASP A 157 -13.53 -4.99 3.72
CA ASP A 157 -12.36 -5.84 3.98
C ASP A 157 -11.11 -4.96 4.19
N ALA A 158 -10.89 -3.98 3.31
CA ALA A 158 -9.76 -3.07 3.39
C ALA A 158 -9.78 -2.22 4.68
N TYR A 159 -10.95 -1.74 5.10
CA TYR A 159 -11.11 -0.99 6.35
C TYR A 159 -10.89 -1.89 7.57
N ALA A 160 -11.46 -3.10 7.59
CA ALA A 160 -11.29 -4.04 8.70
C ALA A 160 -9.82 -4.42 8.92
N LEU A 161 -9.07 -4.65 7.84
CA LEU A 161 -7.66 -5.01 7.88
C LEU A 161 -6.76 -3.83 8.21
N SER A 162 -7.03 -2.65 7.63
CA SER A 162 -6.13 -1.50 7.76
C SER A 162 -6.45 -0.57 8.92
N GLY A 163 -7.73 -0.48 9.32
CA GLY A 163 -8.21 0.59 10.20
C GLY A 163 -8.35 1.95 9.52
N TYR A 164 -8.07 2.04 8.22
CA TYR A 164 -8.09 3.29 7.45
C TYR A 164 -9.17 3.26 6.38
N LYS A 165 -9.80 4.42 6.17
CA LYS A 165 -10.76 4.61 5.07
C LYS A 165 -10.06 4.59 3.72
N TYR A 166 -10.85 4.46 2.65
CA TYR A 166 -10.39 4.66 1.28
C TYR A 166 -9.56 5.96 1.16
N ASN A 167 -8.50 5.95 0.34
CA ASN A 167 -7.53 7.05 0.18
C ASN A 167 -6.73 7.46 1.44
N ALA A 168 -6.87 6.75 2.57
CA ALA A 168 -6.09 6.97 3.79
C ALA A 168 -5.15 5.81 4.14
N ILE A 169 -5.24 4.69 3.41
CA ILE A 169 -4.49 3.46 3.73
C ILE A 169 -2.98 3.71 3.71
N THR A 170 -2.36 3.30 4.82
CA THR A 170 -0.92 3.32 5.04
C THR A 170 -0.48 1.98 5.62
N PRO A 171 0.74 1.49 5.32
CA PRO A 171 1.22 0.21 5.85
C PRO A 171 1.56 0.28 7.35
N PHE A 172 1.62 1.48 7.93
CA PHE A 172 1.95 1.71 9.34
C PHE A 172 0.72 1.62 10.25
N PHE A 173 0.92 1.06 11.44
CA PHE A 173 -0.10 1.03 12.51
C PHE A 173 -1.48 0.50 12.06
N MET A 174 -1.50 -0.47 11.13
CA MET A 174 -2.72 -1.14 10.68
C MET A 174 -3.34 -1.99 11.80
N THR A 175 -4.65 -2.23 11.72
CA THR A 175 -5.35 -3.22 12.57
C THR A 175 -4.70 -4.60 12.45
N ASP A 176 -4.48 -5.07 11.22
CA ASP A 176 -3.69 -6.26 10.93
C ASP A 176 -2.29 -5.84 10.46
N GLY A 177 -1.35 -5.87 11.41
CA GLY A 177 0.06 -5.57 11.17
C GLY A 177 0.87 -6.71 10.55
N THR A 178 0.23 -7.78 10.06
CA THR A 178 0.93 -8.98 9.56
C THR A 178 0.89 -9.15 8.04
N LEU A 179 0.06 -8.37 7.33
CA LEU A 179 -0.06 -8.45 5.87
C LEU A 179 1.32 -8.31 5.21
N LYS A 180 1.58 -9.21 4.25
CA LYS A 180 2.75 -9.15 3.38
C LYS A 180 2.59 -8.01 2.37
N ILE A 181 3.69 -7.33 2.11
CA ILE A 181 3.75 -6.11 1.31
C ILE A 181 4.51 -6.44 0.03
N ILE A 182 3.83 -6.45 -1.11
CA ILE A 182 4.52 -6.41 -2.39
C ILE A 182 4.88 -4.97 -2.69
N PHE A 183 6.18 -4.70 -2.77
CA PHE A 183 6.72 -3.37 -3.02
C PHE A 183 7.30 -3.31 -4.43
N ALA A 184 6.82 -2.36 -5.24
CA ALA A 184 7.23 -2.28 -6.63
C ALA A 184 8.76 -2.12 -6.77
N ASP A 185 9.37 -2.99 -7.57
CA ASP A 185 10.81 -2.94 -7.86
C ASP A 185 11.25 -1.58 -8.44
N SER A 186 10.39 -0.95 -9.23
CA SER A 186 10.61 0.39 -9.79
C SER A 186 10.68 1.49 -8.73
N ILE A 187 10.13 1.29 -7.52
CA ILE A 187 10.31 2.21 -6.40
C ILE A 187 11.70 2.03 -5.80
N VAL A 188 12.13 0.77 -5.63
CA VAL A 188 13.42 0.42 -5.02
C VAL A 188 14.58 0.81 -5.91
N ASN A 189 14.49 0.48 -7.21
CA ASN A 189 15.59 0.61 -8.16
C ASN A 189 15.42 1.79 -9.13
N GLY A 190 14.25 2.43 -9.18
CA GLY A 190 13.93 3.47 -10.17
C GLY A 190 13.89 4.90 -9.64
N LEU A 191 13.89 5.12 -8.31
CA LEU A 191 13.80 6.47 -7.74
C LEU A 191 15.17 7.06 -7.44
N GLN A 192 15.33 8.34 -7.82
CA GLN A 192 16.50 9.16 -7.51
C GLN A 192 16.03 10.57 -7.09
N PRO A 193 16.13 10.94 -5.78
CA PRO A 193 16.58 10.11 -4.66
C PRO A 193 15.62 8.94 -4.38
N ALA A 194 16.12 7.92 -3.67
CA ALA A 194 15.35 6.76 -3.23
C ALA A 194 14.39 7.13 -2.07
N TYR A 195 13.39 7.96 -2.39
CA TYR A 195 12.44 8.56 -1.46
C TYR A 195 11.07 8.68 -2.13
N PHE A 196 10.01 8.32 -1.41
CA PHE A 196 8.66 8.25 -1.95
C PHE A 196 7.62 8.70 -0.93
N TRP A 197 6.42 8.99 -1.42
CA TRP A 197 5.27 9.47 -0.67
C TRP A 197 4.09 8.50 -0.77
N LEU A 198 3.34 8.34 0.33
CA LEU A 198 2.15 7.49 0.44
C LEU A 198 1.10 8.11 1.39
N GLY A 199 -0.06 7.46 1.55
CA GLY A 199 -1.13 7.91 2.45
C GLY A 199 -0.69 7.94 3.92
N GLY A 200 -1.06 8.98 4.68
CA GLY A 200 -0.58 9.20 6.04
C GLY A 200 -1.51 8.72 7.16
N GLY A 201 -2.46 7.82 6.89
CA GLY A 201 -3.44 7.33 7.88
C GLY A 201 -4.71 8.18 8.00
N ARG A 202 -4.79 9.32 7.31
CA ARG A 202 -6.02 10.07 7.01
C ARG A 202 -5.99 10.58 5.57
N VAL A 203 -7.15 10.90 5.00
CA VAL A 203 -7.31 11.24 3.57
C VAL A 203 -6.45 12.44 3.18
N GLU A 204 -6.31 13.41 4.06
CA GLU A 204 -5.51 14.62 3.90
C GLU A 204 -4.04 14.42 4.27
N LEU A 205 -3.69 13.40 5.05
CA LEU A 205 -2.32 13.20 5.48
C LEU A 205 -1.52 12.45 4.41
N LYS A 206 -0.27 12.88 4.21
CA LYS A 206 0.70 12.29 3.29
C LYS A 206 1.99 12.07 4.05
N MET A 207 2.60 10.92 3.85
CA MET A 207 3.82 10.49 4.51
C MET A 207 4.90 10.24 3.48
N GLY A 208 6.05 10.89 3.66
CA GLY A 208 7.26 10.65 2.88
C GLY A 208 8.27 9.87 3.70
N VAL A 209 8.96 8.92 3.07
CA VAL A 209 10.02 8.13 3.70
C VAL A 209 11.03 7.64 2.65
N SER A 210 12.28 7.44 3.07
CA SER A 210 13.28 6.79 2.22
C SER A 210 12.96 5.32 2.01
N VAL A 211 13.33 4.80 0.84
CA VAL A 211 13.19 3.38 0.50
C VAL A 211 13.93 2.50 1.51
N GLN A 212 15.14 2.90 1.91
CA GLN A 212 15.96 2.15 2.85
C GLN A 212 15.28 2.01 4.21
N GLU A 213 14.89 3.12 4.85
CA GLU A 213 14.23 3.06 6.17
C GLU A 213 12.90 2.29 6.12
N PHE A 214 12.17 2.38 5.01
CA PHE A 214 10.96 1.60 4.79
C PHE A 214 11.24 0.09 4.79
N LEU A 215 12.23 -0.35 4.02
CA LEU A 215 12.64 -1.75 3.94
C LEU A 215 13.15 -2.27 5.29
N GLU A 216 13.93 -1.48 6.00
CA GLU A 216 14.45 -1.82 7.34
C GLU A 216 13.32 -1.95 8.36
N TYR A 217 12.34 -1.05 8.34
CA TYR A 217 11.21 -1.07 9.27
C TYR A 217 10.30 -2.29 9.06
N PHE A 218 9.96 -2.61 7.82
CA PHE A 218 9.04 -3.71 7.52
C PHE A 218 9.72 -5.08 7.39
N GLY A 219 11.04 -5.11 7.12
CA GLY A 219 11.84 -6.33 7.10
C GLY A 219 11.27 -7.44 6.22
N ASP A 220 11.11 -8.62 6.80
CA ASP A 220 10.62 -9.85 6.15
C ASP A 220 9.17 -9.76 5.65
N ARG A 221 8.45 -8.68 5.98
CA ARG A 221 7.11 -8.43 5.44
C ARG A 221 7.15 -7.94 4.01
N VAL A 222 8.27 -7.39 3.54
CA VAL A 222 8.38 -6.82 2.20
C VAL A 222 8.88 -7.85 1.19
N ILE A 223 8.17 -7.97 0.09
CA ILE A 223 8.55 -8.74 -1.10
C ILE A 223 8.72 -7.74 -2.22
N VAL A 224 9.95 -7.53 -2.68
CA VAL A 224 10.23 -6.65 -3.81
C VAL A 224 9.98 -7.40 -5.11
N GLY A 225 9.24 -6.80 -6.04
CA GLY A 225 8.98 -7.42 -7.33
C GLY A 225 8.45 -6.46 -8.39
N ASN A 226 8.65 -6.83 -9.65
CA ASN A 226 8.07 -6.09 -10.77
C ASN A 226 6.56 -6.35 -10.82
N ILE A 227 5.75 -5.35 -10.51
CA ILE A 227 4.28 -5.45 -10.45
C ILE A 227 3.56 -4.59 -11.48
N SER A 228 4.29 -3.88 -12.34
CA SER A 228 3.74 -2.90 -13.28
C SER A 228 4.58 -2.81 -14.53
N ASN A 229 3.93 -2.51 -15.66
CA ASN A 229 4.61 -2.21 -16.93
C ASN A 229 5.37 -0.86 -16.89
#